data_AF-A0A550CZV9-F1
#
_entry.id   AF-A0A550CZV9-F1
#
_cell.length_a   1.000
_cell.length_b   1.000
_cell.length_c   1.000
_cell.angle_alpha   90.00
_cell.angle_beta   90.00
_cell.angle_gamma   90.00
#
_symmetry.space_group_name_H-M   'P 1'
#
loop_
_entity.id
_entity.type
_entity.pdbx_description
1 polymer ?
#
loop_
_entity_poly.entity_id
_entity_poly.type
_entity_poly.pdbx_seq_one_letter_code
_entity_poly.pdbx_strand_id
1 'polypeptide(L)' 'MSQNQKGIDIVSHDEHAEIDNFDENTSGQSRIATGESKSGKEEANVVRGYKATLSNPRVGEEAKERAQEYLEQHGAA' A
#
# COMPACT_ATOMS: atom_id res chain seq x y z
N MET A 1 35.76 45.52 -7.84
CA MET A 1 35.59 44.90 -9.16
C MET A 1 36.58 43.75 -9.27
N SER A 2 36.11 42.51 -9.44
CA SER A 2 36.77 41.36 -10.13
C SER A 2 38.17 40.90 -9.68
N GLN A 3 38.53 39.63 -9.50
CA GLN A 3 38.02 38.33 -9.96
C GLN A 3 38.47 37.22 -8.98
N ASN A 4 37.81 36.06 -9.09
CA ASN A 4 38.10 34.74 -8.52
C ASN A 4 39.52 34.18 -8.82
N GLN A 5 40.03 33.23 -8.02
CA GLN A 5 39.95 31.76 -8.28
C GLN A 5 40.80 30.97 -7.25
N LYS A 6 40.37 29.72 -6.99
CA LYS A 6 40.70 28.78 -5.91
C LYS A 6 42.08 28.10 -6.01
N GLY A 7 42.64 27.72 -4.86
CA GLY A 7 43.62 26.65 -4.68
C GLY A 7 43.24 25.85 -3.42
N ILE A 8 43.32 24.52 -3.50
CA ILE A 8 42.54 23.55 -2.73
C ILE A 8 43.47 22.91 -1.70
N ASP A 9 43.25 23.13 -0.40
CA ASP A 9 43.98 22.41 0.65
C ASP A 9 43.32 21.05 0.87
N ILE A 10 43.97 20.01 0.36
CA ILE A 10 43.58 18.61 0.53
C ILE A 10 44.02 18.22 1.95
N VAL A 11 43.14 18.41 2.93
CA VAL A 11 43.38 17.96 4.30
C VAL A 11 43.15 16.46 4.36
N SER A 12 44.21 15.76 4.78
CA SER A 12 44.31 14.33 5.00
C SER A 12 43.12 13.77 5.79
N HIS A 13 42.76 12.56 5.41
CA HIS A 13 41.78 11.70 6.05
C HIS A 13 42.15 11.46 7.52
N ASP A 14 41.29 11.90 8.43
CA ASP A 14 41.12 11.27 9.73
C ASP A 14 39.62 11.08 9.96
N GLU A 15 39.25 9.80 10.02
CA GLU A 15 37.92 9.22 10.05
C GLU A 15 37.06 9.79 11.18
N HIS A 16 35.94 10.44 10.85
CA HIS A 16 34.82 10.59 11.78
C HIS A 16 33.48 10.56 11.03
N ALA A 17 32.90 9.36 11.03
CA ALA A 17 31.48 9.01 11.00
C ALA A 17 30.56 9.79 10.05
N GLU A 18 30.12 9.13 8.97
CA GLU A 18 28.69 9.02 8.67
C GLU A 18 28.41 7.58 8.21
N ILE A 19 27.64 6.85 9.02
CA ILE A 19 26.86 5.73 8.49
C ILE A 19 25.87 6.40 7.55
N ASP A 20 26.04 6.22 6.24
CA ASP A 20 25.08 6.69 5.25
C ASP A 20 23.70 6.19 5.68
N ASN A 21 22.85 7.15 6.01
CA ASN A 21 21.42 6.92 6.18
C ASN A 21 20.95 6.23 4.91
N PHE A 22 20.58 4.96 5.03
CA PHE A 22 19.98 4.16 3.98
C PHE A 22 18.88 4.99 3.32
N ASP A 23 19.16 5.51 2.12
CA ASP A 23 18.19 6.25 1.33
C ASP A 23 17.07 5.27 1.00
N GLU A 24 15.99 5.37 1.77
CA GLU A 24 14.79 4.56 1.67
C GLU A 24 13.96 4.98 0.44
N ASN A 25 14.61 5.26 -0.69
CA ASN A 25 14.00 5.12 -2.00
C ASN A 25 13.94 3.62 -2.38
N THR A 26 13.41 2.81 -1.46
CA THR A 26 12.90 1.49 -1.79
C THR A 26 11.59 1.73 -2.54
N SER A 27 11.70 1.82 -3.86
CA SER A 27 10.59 1.68 -4.79
C SER A 27 9.97 0.30 -4.56
N GLY A 28 8.97 0.23 -3.68
CA GLY A 28 8.38 -1.05 -3.29
C GLY A 28 7.71 -1.10 -1.92
N GLN A 29 7.61 0.01 -1.20
CA GLN A 29 6.76 0.09 -0.02
C GLN A 29 5.27 0.12 -0.41
N SER A 30 4.76 -1.03 -0.84
CA SER A 30 3.37 -1.39 -0.65
C SER A 30 3.16 -1.54 0.86
N ARG A 31 2.99 -0.42 1.57
CA ARG A 31 2.60 -0.38 2.98
C ARG A 31 1.14 -0.80 3.08
N ILE A 32 0.86 -2.08 2.81
CA ILE A 32 -0.37 -2.71 3.28
C ILE A 32 -0.12 -3.06 4.76
N ALA A 33 0.10 -2.04 5.58
CA ALA A 33 0.03 -2.18 7.03
C ALA A 33 -1.45 -2.46 7.37
N THR A 34 -1.86 -3.72 7.28
CA THR A 34 -3.17 -4.16 7.80
C THR A 34 -2.93 -4.93 9.08
N GLY A 35 -2.44 -4.19 10.07
CA GLY A 35 -2.38 -4.60 11.46
C GLY A 35 -3.29 -3.70 12.28
N GLU A 36 -4.60 -3.72 12.03
CA GLU A 36 -5.60 -3.05 12.88
C GLU A 36 -6.99 -3.65 12.56
N SER A 37 -7.54 -4.41 13.52
CA SER A 37 -8.90 -4.96 13.57
C SER A 37 -9.39 -5.70 12.32
N LYS A 38 -8.79 -6.88 12.07
CA LYS A 38 -9.10 -7.79 10.94
C LYS A 38 -10.60 -8.03 10.71
N SER A 39 -11.38 -8.22 11.77
CA SER A 39 -12.77 -8.66 11.70
C SER A 39 -13.70 -7.74 10.90
N GLY A 40 -13.73 -6.43 11.17
CA GLY A 40 -14.66 -5.51 10.48
C GLY A 40 -14.21 -5.15 9.05
N LYS A 41 -12.91 -5.16 8.80
CA LYS A 41 -12.34 -4.83 7.47
C LYS A 41 -12.49 -6.01 6.51
N GLU A 42 -12.37 -7.23 7.02
CA GLU A 42 -12.64 -8.46 6.27
C GLU A 42 -14.10 -8.51 5.82
N GLU A 43 -15.05 -8.22 6.71
CA GLU A 43 -16.48 -8.21 6.38
C GLU A 43 -16.84 -7.20 5.28
N ALA A 44 -16.34 -5.97 5.37
CA ALA A 44 -16.51 -4.97 4.30
C ALA A 44 -15.91 -5.43 2.96
N ASN A 45 -14.77 -6.14 3.00
CA ASN A 45 -14.14 -6.69 1.80
C ASN A 45 -14.89 -7.89 1.21
N VAL A 46 -15.62 -8.64 2.03
CA VAL A 46 -16.46 -9.75 1.60
C VAL A 46 -17.75 -9.23 0.96
N VAL A 47 -18.43 -8.27 1.61
CA VAL A 47 -19.63 -7.60 1.09
C VAL A 47 -19.38 -6.99 -0.29
N ARG A 48 -18.29 -6.24 -0.49
CA ARG A 48 -17.96 -5.69 -1.81
C ARG A 48 -17.75 -6.78 -2.87
N GLY A 49 -17.22 -7.94 -2.47
CA GLY A 49 -16.96 -9.07 -3.36
C GLY A 49 -18.27 -9.68 -3.86
N TYR A 50 -19.20 -9.93 -2.95
CA TYR A 50 -20.54 -10.41 -3.31
C TYR A 50 -21.32 -9.42 -4.15
N LYS A 51 -21.21 -8.12 -3.87
CA LYS A 51 -21.81 -7.08 -4.73
C LYS A 51 -21.23 -7.09 -6.16
N ALA A 52 -19.93 -7.30 -6.29
CA ALA A 52 -19.29 -7.47 -7.60
C ALA A 52 -19.80 -8.72 -8.33
N THR A 53 -19.97 -9.83 -7.61
CA THR A 53 -20.52 -11.10 -8.13
C THR A 53 -21.90 -10.88 -8.76
N LEU A 54 -22.79 -10.11 -8.13
CA LEU A 54 -24.12 -9.79 -8.68
C LEU A 54 -24.06 -9.04 -10.02
N SER A 55 -23.12 -8.12 -10.15
CA SER A 55 -22.95 -7.30 -11.37
C SER A 55 -22.19 -7.99 -12.50
N ASN A 56 -21.53 -9.12 -12.23
CA ASN A 56 -20.64 -9.76 -13.19
C ASN A 56 -21.43 -10.68 -14.15
N PRO A 57 -21.49 -10.39 -15.46
CA PRO A 57 -22.22 -11.21 -16.43
C PRO A 57 -21.61 -12.59 -16.67
N ARG A 58 -20.36 -12.82 -16.23
CA ARG A 58 -19.68 -14.12 -16.32
C ARG A 58 -20.05 -15.06 -15.17
N VAL A 59 -20.72 -14.54 -14.14
CA VAL A 59 -21.18 -15.32 -13.00
C VAL A 59 -22.56 -15.88 -13.33
N GLY A 60 -22.75 -17.19 -13.09
CA GLY A 60 -24.04 -17.85 -13.28
C GLY A 60 -25.07 -17.43 -12.22
N GLU A 61 -26.35 -17.64 -12.53
CA GLU A 61 -27.47 -17.21 -11.66
C GLU A 61 -27.41 -17.81 -10.25
N GLU A 62 -27.06 -19.10 -10.11
CA GLU A 62 -26.91 -19.75 -8.79
C GLU A 62 -25.88 -19.04 -7.89
N ALA A 63 -24.77 -18.57 -8.47
CA ALA A 63 -23.74 -17.87 -7.72
C ALA A 63 -24.15 -16.43 -7.36
N LYS A 64 -25.00 -15.80 -8.17
CA LYS A 64 -25.62 -14.51 -7.84
C LYS A 64 -26.65 -14.64 -6.74
N GLU A 65 -27.49 -15.67 -6.78
CA GLU A 65 -28.48 -15.96 -5.73
C GLU A 65 -27.80 -16.12 -4.37
N ARG A 66 -26.75 -16.96 -4.29
CA ARG A 66 -25.94 -17.10 -3.06
C ARG A 66 -25.28 -15.79 -2.61
N ALA A 67 -24.85 -14.96 -3.56
CA ALA A 67 -24.27 -13.66 -3.24
C ALA A 67 -25.32 -12.70 -2.65
N GLN A 68 -26.54 -12.73 -3.19
CA GLN A 68 -27.66 -11.94 -2.70
C GLN A 68 -28.08 -12.38 -1.30
N GLU A 69 -28.26 -13.68 -1.07
CA GLU A 69 -28.59 -14.23 0.25
C GLU A 69 -27.57 -13.82 1.31
N TYR A 70 -26.28 -13.89 0.98
CA TYR A 70 -25.21 -13.46 1.89
C TYR A 70 -25.34 -11.97 2.23
N LEU A 71 -25.57 -11.12 1.23
CA LEU A 71 -25.73 -9.68 1.44
C LEU A 71 -26.97 -9.35 2.28
N GLU A 72 -28.09 -10.05 2.07
CA GLU A 72 -29.31 -9.89 2.86
C GLU A 72 -29.10 -10.28 4.33
N GLN A 73 -28.43 -11.41 4.58
CA GLN A 73 -28.13 -11.89 5.94
C GLN A 73 -27.23 -10.93 6.72
N HIS A 74 -26.34 -10.21 6.04
CA HIS A 74 -25.39 -9.27 6.65
C HIS A 74 -25.88 -7.81 6.57
N GLY A 75 -27.13 -7.56 6.15
CA GLY A 75 -27.73 -6.22 6.07
C GLY A 75 -27.08 -5.29 5.04
N ALA A 76 -26.51 -5.86 3.98
CA ALA A 76 -25.74 -5.16 2.95
C ALA A 76 -26.30 -5.32 1.52
N ALA A 77 -27.53 -5.82 1.39
CA ALA A 77 -28.27 -5.96 0.12
C ALA A 77 -28.63 -4.61 -0.52
#